data_AF-A0A7G8E8Y5-F1
#
_entry.id   AF-A0A7G8E8Y5-F1
#
_cell.length_a   1.000
_cell.length_b   1.000
_cell.length_c   1.000
_cell.angle_alpha   90.00
_cell.angle_beta   90.00
_cell.angle_gamma   90.00
#
_symmetry.space_group_name_H-M   'P 1'
#
loop_
_entity.id
_entity.type
_entity.pdbx_description
1 polymer ?
#
loop_
_entity_poly.entity_id
_entity_poly.type
_entity_poly.pdbx_seq_one_letter_code
_entity_poly.pdbx_strand_id
1 'polypeptide(L)' 'MLHWPHNQPVQPMSDNARFGFVNFAETWNGRLAMLGIVIGLGTELLTGQGILSQIGLG' A
#
# COMPACT_ATOMS: atom_id res chain seq x y z
N MET A 1 -0.02 -51.93 12.84
CA MET A 1 0.01 -50.45 12.93
C MET A 1 -0.72 -49.89 11.73
N LEU A 2 -1.97 -49.48 11.91
CA LEU A 2 -2.87 -49.03 10.85
C LEU A 2 -2.41 -47.63 10.40
N HIS A 3 -2.02 -47.45 9.12
CA HIS A 3 -1.71 -46.12 8.58
C HIS A 3 -3.02 -45.43 8.19
N TRP A 4 -3.41 -44.38 8.91
CA TRP A 4 -4.56 -43.56 8.53
C TRP A 4 -4.19 -42.65 7.33
N PRO A 5 -5.03 -42.52 6.28
CA PRO A 5 -4.79 -41.53 5.23
C PRO A 5 -4.98 -40.12 5.81
N HIS A 6 -3.97 -39.25 5.67
CA HIS A 6 -4.04 -37.85 6.08
C HIS A 6 -5.09 -37.11 5.25
N ASN A 7 -6.32 -37.08 5.74
CA ASN A 7 -7.41 -36.28 5.21
C ASN A 7 -7.19 -34.83 5.66
N GLN A 8 -6.36 -34.09 4.91
CA GLN A 8 -6.08 -32.70 5.24
C GLN A 8 -7.37 -31.87 5.05
N PRO A 9 -7.81 -31.08 6.04
CA PRO A 9 -8.92 -30.19 5.84
C PRO A 9 -8.56 -29.21 4.71
N VAL A 10 -9.41 -29.15 3.68
CA VAL A 10 -9.31 -28.13 2.63
C VAL A 10 -9.44 -26.78 3.34
N GLN A 11 -8.38 -25.98 3.28
CA GLN A 11 -8.36 -24.66 3.90
C GLN A 11 -9.55 -23.85 3.36
N PRO A 12 -10.43 -23.29 4.21
CA PRO A 12 -11.49 -22.42 3.73
C PRO A 12 -10.84 -21.26 2.98
N MET A 13 -11.21 -21.10 1.72
CA MET A 13 -10.74 -20.03 0.85
C MET A 13 -11.06 -18.70 1.52
N SER A 14 -10.02 -17.95 1.87
CA SER A 14 -10.10 -16.72 2.66
C SER A 14 -11.21 -15.82 2.13
N ASP A 15 -12.25 -15.62 2.94
CA ASP A 15 -13.40 -14.81 2.60
C ASP A 15 -12.93 -13.40 2.22
N ASN A 16 -13.01 -13.12 0.92
CA ASN A 16 -12.73 -11.83 0.32
C ASN A 16 -13.88 -10.88 0.67
N ALA A 17 -13.99 -10.50 1.94
CA ALA A 17 -14.85 -9.40 2.36
C ALA A 17 -14.27 -8.12 1.76
N ARG A 18 -14.74 -7.76 0.56
CA ARG A 18 -14.21 -6.70 -0.31
C ARG A 18 -14.68 -5.28 0.05
N PHE A 19 -15.37 -5.09 1.19
CA PHE A 19 -15.94 -3.80 1.56
C PHE A 19 -15.85 -3.54 3.08
N GLY A 20 -15.01 -2.57 3.48
CA GLY A 20 -14.77 -2.13 4.87
C GLY A 20 -13.38 -1.50 5.06
N PHE A 21 -13.00 -1.13 6.29
CA PHE A 21 -11.59 -0.90 6.67
C PHE A 21 -10.84 -2.23 6.66
N VAL A 22 -10.62 -2.75 5.46
CA VAL A 22 -9.98 -4.03 5.23
C VAL A 22 -8.47 -3.84 5.16
N ASN A 23 -7.69 -4.85 5.53
CA ASN A 23 -6.23 -4.83 5.51
C ASN A 23 -5.64 -4.38 4.14
N PHE A 24 -6.41 -4.58 3.06
CA PHE A 24 -6.11 -4.05 1.73
C PHE A 24 -6.10 -2.52 1.68
N ALA A 25 -7.09 -1.85 2.28
CA ALA A 25 -7.18 -0.39 2.33
C ALA A 25 -6.05 0.23 3.17
N GLU A 26 -5.69 -0.37 4.30
CA GLU A 26 -4.56 0.07 5.13
C GLU A 26 -3.22 -0.05 4.38
N THR A 27 -3.01 -1.18 3.69
CA THR A 27 -1.81 -1.40 2.87
C THR A 27 -1.72 -0.40 1.71
N TRP A 28 -2.85 -0.12 1.05
CA TRP A 28 -2.90 0.85 -0.02
C TRP A 28 -2.67 2.29 0.47
N ASN A 29 -3.29 2.69 1.58
CA ASN A 29 -3.09 4.01 2.17
C ASN A 29 -1.63 4.23 2.60
N GLY A 30 -1.01 3.22 3.23
CA GLY A 30 0.41 3.28 3.59
C GLY A 30 1.34 3.45 2.38
N ARG A 31 1.07 2.72 1.29
CA ARG A 31 1.84 2.85 0.03
C ARG A 31 1.66 4.21 -0.62
N LEU A 32 0.43 4.72 -0.69
CA LEU A 32 0.15 6.04 -1.23
C LEU A 32 0.84 7.14 -0.42
N ALA A 33 0.87 7.03 0.91
CA ALA A 33 1.60 7.96 1.77
C ALA A 33 3.12 7.96 1.47
N MET A 34 3.73 6.78 1.34
CA MET A 34 5.14 6.67 0.98
C MET A 34 5.41 7.25 -0.42
N LEU A 35 4.54 6.97 -1.40
CA LEU A 35 4.65 7.53 -2.74
C LEU A 35 4.47 9.05 -2.75
N GLY A 36 3.57 9.59 -1.93
CA GLY A 36 3.38 11.04 -1.78
C GLY A 36 4.64 11.74 -1.28
N ILE A 37 5.33 11.16 -0.29
CA ILE A 37 6.63 11.66 0.20
C ILE A 37 7.68 11.59 -0.91
N VAL A 38 7.80 10.45 -1.60
CA VAL A 38 8.80 10.24 -2.66
C VAL A 38 8.58 11.21 -3.83
N ILE A 39 7.32 11.39 -4.24
CA ILE A 39 6.96 12.35 -5.29
C ILE A 39 7.22 13.77 -4.81
N GLY A 40 6.85 14.14 -3.57
CA GLY A 40 7.12 15.46 -3.00
C GLY A 40 8.61 15.80 -3.02
N LEU A 41 9.44 14.93 -2.45
CA LEU A 41 10.90 15.08 -2.48
C LEU A 41 11.44 15.09 -3.92
N GLY A 42 10.92 14.22 -4.79
CA GLY A 42 11.30 14.17 -6.20
C GLY A 42 10.97 15.47 -6.94
N THR A 43 9.79 16.04 -6.70
CA THR A 43 9.37 17.32 -7.29
C THR A 43 10.16 18.49 -6.73
N GLU A 44 10.52 18.47 -5.45
CA GLU A 44 11.41 19.47 -4.85
C GLU A 44 12.81 19.43 -5.48
N LEU A 45 13.35 18.22 -5.73
CA LEU A 45 14.65 18.04 -6.38
C LEU A 45 14.65 18.40 -7.86
N LEU A 46 13.63 17.98 -8.62
CA LEU A 46 13.55 18.24 -10.05
C LEU A 46 13.32 19.71 -10.36
N THR A 47 12.56 20.40 -9.50
CA THR A 47 12.28 21.82 -9.67
C THR A 47 13.43 22.68 -9.15
N GLY A 48 14.24 22.18 -8.21
CA GLY A 48 15.39 22.88 -7.62
C GLY A 48 15.03 24.15 -6.84
N GLN A 49 13.76 24.55 -6.90
CA GLN A 49 13.14 25.61 -6.15
C GLN A 49 11.86 25.01 -5.59
N GLY A 50 11.71 25.03 -4.26
CA GLY A 50 10.48 24.59 -3.61
C GLY A 50 9.28 25.28 -4.23
N ILE A 51 8.08 24.71 -4.04
CA ILE A 51 6.79 25.17 -4.57
C ILE A 51 6.59 26.71 -4.51
N LEU A 52 7.28 27.37 -3.58
CA LEU A 52 7.42 28.81 -3.39
C LEU A 52 7.95 29.62 -4.60
N SER A 53 8.89 29.09 -5.39
CA SER A 53 9.41 29.83 -6.57
C SER A 53 8.41 29.83 -7.72
N GLN A 54 7.71 28.72 -7.94
CA GLN A 54 6.72 28.62 -9.00
C GLN A 54 5.49 29.52 -8.77
N ILE A 55 5.26 30.01 -7.54
CA ILE A 55 4.19 30.99 -7.21
C ILE A 55 4.66 32.45 -7.39
N GLY A 56 5.84 32.69 -7.96
CA GLY A 56 6.31 34.04 -8.32
C GLY A 56 6.92 34.83 -7.16
N LEU A 57 7.34 34.17 -6.08
CA LEU A 57 8.17 34.77 -5.02
C LEU A 57 9.65 34.39 -5.20
N GLY A 58 10.18 34.60 -6.40
CA GLY A 58 11.59 34.45 -6.77
C GLY A 58 12.08 35.67 -7.54
#